data_AF-A0A963ECW9-F1
#
_entry.id   AF-A0A963ECW9-F1
#
_cell.length_a   1.000
_cell.length_b   1.000
_cell.length_c   1.000
_cell.angle_alpha   90.00
_cell.angle_beta   90.00
_cell.angle_gamma   90.00
#
_symmetry.space_group_name_H-M   'P 1'
#
loop_
_entity.id
_entity.type
_entity.pdbx_description
1 polymer ?
#
loop_
_entity_poly.entity_id
_entity_poly.type
_entity_poly.pdbx_seq_one_letter_code
_entity_poly.pdbx_strand_id
1 'polypeptide(L)' 'MQCSWTTLKQFSHNDKQLQGMPGATSVLHTHNRRQDYHPHVHVVMPDTAIDQHNILRKKSGRKGWLFSQRALAKIFRTR' A
#
# COMPACT_ATOMS: atom_id res chain seq x y z
N MET A 1 -1.51 -12.43 -1.67
CA MET A 1 -1.44 -10.97 -1.93
C MET A 1 -2.73 -10.21 -1.58
N GLN A 2 -3.86 -10.89 -1.33
CA GLN A 2 -5.13 -10.22 -1.04
C GLN A 2 -5.09 -9.34 0.23
N CYS A 3 -4.47 -9.82 1.32
CA CYS A 3 -4.43 -9.08 2.58
C CYS A 3 -3.62 -7.78 2.47
N SER A 4 -2.47 -7.80 1.78
CA SER A 4 -1.65 -6.60 1.55
C SER A 4 -2.38 -5.59 0.67
N TRP A 5 -2.99 -6.06 -0.43
CA TRP A 5 -3.75 -5.19 -1.34
C TRP A 5 -4.96 -4.55 -0.65
N THR A 6 -5.76 -5.34 0.06
CA THR A 6 -6.97 -4.85 0.73
C THR A 6 -6.63 -3.83 1.83
N THR A 7 -5.50 -4.02 2.53
CA THR A 7 -4.99 -3.04 3.50
C THR A 7 -4.65 -1.71 2.82
N LEU A 8 -3.84 -1.73 1.77
CA LEU A 8 -3.43 -0.50 1.07
C LEU A 8 -4.61 0.22 0.42
N LYS A 9 -5.51 -0.53 -0.23
CA LYS A 9 -6.73 0.00 -0.82
C LYS A 9 -7.61 0.70 0.22
N GLN A 10 -7.78 0.10 1.40
CA GLN A 10 -8.55 0.72 2.49
C GLN A 10 -7.89 2.00 3.00
N PHE A 11 -6.56 2.02 3.15
CA PHE A 11 -5.83 3.21 3.56
C PHE A 11 -5.96 4.35 2.55
N SER A 12 -5.83 4.04 1.26
CA SER A 12 -6.04 5.02 0.18
C SER A 12 -7.45 5.61 0.18
N HIS A 13 -8.46 4.76 0.34
CA HIS A 13 -9.85 5.19 0.33
C HIS A 13 -10.20 6.07 1.54
N ASN A 14 -9.64 5.75 2.72
CA ASN A 14 -9.88 6.48 3.96
C ASN A 14 -8.97 7.71 4.15
N ASP A 15 -7.95 7.89 3.31
CA ASP A 15 -7.04 9.02 3.39
C ASP A 15 -7.72 10.31 2.91
N LYS A 16 -7.60 11.39 3.69
CA LYS A 16 -8.27 12.67 3.43
C LYS A 16 -7.89 13.34 2.10
N GLN A 17 -6.74 13.00 1.51
CA GLN A 17 -6.28 13.59 0.26
C GLN A 17 -6.51 12.65 -0.92
N LEU A 18 -6.20 11.36 -0.77
CA LEU A 18 -6.30 10.38 -1.84
C LEU A 18 -7.76 10.02 -2.16
N GLN A 19 -8.55 9.64 -1.16
CA GLN A 19 -9.99 9.33 -1.28
C GLN A 19 -10.38 8.48 -2.51
N GLY A 20 -9.51 7.54 -2.92
CA GLY A 20 -9.63 6.92 -4.23
C GLY A 20 -8.94 5.56 -4.35
N MET A 21 -9.08 4.97 -5.54
CA MET A 21 -8.42 3.73 -5.92
C MET A 21 -6.94 3.98 -6.21
N PRO A 22 -6.00 3.42 -5.43
CA PRO A 22 -4.59 3.54 -5.73
C PRO A 22 -4.18 2.55 -6.84
N GLY A 23 -3.02 2.79 -7.44
CA GLY A 23 -2.28 1.74 -8.16
C GLY A 23 -1.27 1.07 -7.23
N ALA A 24 -0.85 -0.16 -7.53
CA ALA A 24 0.30 -0.78 -6.87
C ALA A 24 0.90 -1.90 -7.72
N THR A 25 2.22 -2.08 -7.61
CA THR A 25 2.94 -3.23 -8.16
C THR A 25 3.49 -4.06 -7.01
N SER A 26 3.24 -5.36 -7.02
CA SER A 26 3.68 -6.26 -5.95
C SER A 26 4.59 -7.37 -6.48
N VAL A 27 5.64 -7.69 -5.73
CA VAL A 27 6.57 -8.80 -6.02
C VAL A 27 6.63 -9.73 -4.82
N LEU A 28 6.36 -11.01 -5.04
CA LEU A 28 6.55 -12.06 -4.04
C LEU A 28 8.00 -12.53 -4.06
N HIS A 29 8.66 -12.46 -2.91
CA HIS A 29 9.94 -13.10 -2.67
C HIS A 29 9.71 -14.29 -1.76
N THR A 30 10.21 -15.46 -2.16
CA THR A 30 10.05 -16.71 -1.41
C THR A 30 11.26 -17.08 -0.56
N HIS A 31 12.43 -16.50 -0.87
CA HIS A 31 13.70 -16.82 -0.22
C HIS A 31 14.44 -15.56 0.20
N ASN A 32 15.25 -15.69 1.26
CA ASN A 32 16.18 -14.64 1.68
C ASN A 32 17.49 -14.69 0.86
N ARG A 33 18.45 -13.80 1.18
CA ARG A 33 19.76 -13.76 0.51
C ARG A 33 20.58 -15.05 0.63
N ARG A 34 20.37 -15.84 1.70
CA ARG A 34 21.04 -17.14 1.94
C ARG A 34 20.28 -18.32 1.31
N GLN A 35 19.21 -18.05 0.56
CA GLN A 35 18.28 -19.04 0.00
C GLN A 35 17.45 -19.81 1.03
N ASP A 36 17.34 -19.31 2.27
CA ASP A 36 16.40 -19.90 3.23
C ASP A 36 14.97 -19.48 2.88
N TYR A 37 14.00 -20.36 3.13
CA TYR A 37 12.58 -20.06 2.93
C TYR A 37 12.15 -18.87 3.79
N HIS A 38 11.76 -17.77 3.14
CA HIS A 38 11.43 -16.49 3.77
C HIS A 38 10.39 -15.73 2.92
N PRO A 39 9.13 -16.19 2.89
CA PRO A 39 8.10 -15.59 2.06
C PRO A 39 7.72 -14.19 2.54
N HIS A 40 7.88 -13.19 1.67
CA HIS A 40 7.43 -11.82 1.90
C HIS A 40 7.03 -11.16 0.58
N VAL A 41 6.20 -10.13 0.66
CA VAL A 41 5.77 -9.36 -0.51
C VAL A 41 6.29 -7.93 -0.41
N HIS A 42 6.95 -7.45 -1.46
CA HIS A 42 7.22 -6.03 -1.65
C HIS A 42 6.07 -5.42 -2.44
N VAL A 43 5.60 -4.25 -2.01
CA VAL A 43 4.58 -3.50 -2.75
C VAL A 43 5.07 -2.07 -2.95
N VAL A 44 5.10 -1.64 -4.21
CA VAL A 44 5.38 -0.26 -4.60
C VAL A 44 4.05 0.40 -4.93
N MET A 45 3.74 1.48 -4.22
CA MET A 45 2.50 2.24 -4.37
C MET A 45 2.86 3.72 -4.56
N PRO A 46 2.36 4.38 -5.62
CA PRO A 46 2.52 5.83 -5.78
C PRO A 46 1.72 6.59 -4.72
N ASP A 47 2.04 7.86 -4.54
CA ASP A 47 1.30 8.81 -3.69
C ASP A 47 0.04 9.35 -4.38
N THR A 48 -0.55 8.57 -5.29
CA THR A 48 -1.70 8.96 -6.11
C THR A 48 -2.80 7.90 -6.12
N ALA A 49 -4.02 8.37 -6.37
CA ALA A 49 -5.21 7.53 -6.50
C ALA A 49 -6.19 8.16 -7.49
N ILE A 50 -7.02 7.34 -8.13
CA ILE A 50 -8.14 7.81 -8.97
C ILE A 50 -9.41 7.82 -8.13
N ASP A 51 -10.07 8.97 -8.03
CA ASP A 51 -11.34 9.09 -7.30
C ASP A 51 -12.54 8.56 -8.12
N GLN A 52 -13.74 8.62 -7.53
CA GLN A 52 -14.98 8.17 -8.17
C GLN A 52 -15.39 8.98 -9.42
N HIS A 53 -14.79 10.16 -9.64
CA HIS A 53 -15.03 11.01 -10.81
C HIS A 53 -13.92 10.86 -11.87
N ASN A 54 -13.07 9.84 -11.75
CA ASN A 54 -11.90 9.60 -12.60
C ASN A 54 -10.84 10.71 -12.53
N ILE A 55 -10.80 11.47 -11.43
CA ILE A 55 -9.79 12.52 -11.23
C ILE A 55 -8.60 11.94 -10.50
N LEU A 56 -7.39 12.23 -11.00
CA LEU A 56 -6.15 11.86 -10.34
C LEU A 56 -5.92 12.74 -9.11
N ARG A 57 -6.03 12.13 -7.94
CA ARG A 57 -5.72 12.72 -6.63
C ARG A 57 -4.27 12.41 -6.27
N LYS A 58 -3.56 13.40 -5.74
CA LYS A 58 -2.19 13.25 -5.25
C LYS A 58 -2.10 13.66 -3.79
N LYS A 59 -1.44 12.84 -2.98
CA LYS A 59 -1.14 13.20 -1.60
C LYS A 59 0.02 14.17 -1.54
N SER A 60 -0.24 15.33 -0.95
CA SER A 60 0.77 16.34 -0.60
C SER A 60 1.24 16.13 0.84
N GLY A 61 2.51 16.42 1.12
CA GLY A 61 3.08 16.29 2.46
C GLY A 61 4.58 15.98 2.45
N ARG A 62 5.06 15.38 3.53
CA ARG A 62 6.48 15.02 3.70
C ARG A 62 6.93 14.09 2.58
N LYS A 63 7.96 14.53 1.83
CA LYS A 63 8.62 13.71 0.80
C LYS A 63 9.03 12.35 1.37
N GLY A 64 8.66 11.27 0.68
CA GLY A 64 8.95 9.90 1.11
C GLY A 64 8.04 9.36 2.22
N TRP A 65 6.93 10.05 2.53
CA TRP A 65 5.96 9.58 3.52
C TRP A 65 4.56 9.44 2.91
N LEU A 66 3.94 8.27 3.09
CA LEU A 66 2.61 7.97 2.56
C LEU A 66 1.64 7.59 3.68
N PHE A 67 1.94 6.54 4.46
CA PHE A 67 1.12 6.07 5.58
C PHE A 67 1.98 5.72 6.79
N SER A 68 1.37 5.71 7.97
CA SER A 68 2.02 5.21 9.18
C SER A 68 2.25 3.70 9.09
N GLN A 69 3.51 3.27 9.21
CA GLN A 69 3.90 1.87 9.24
C GLN A 69 3.21 1.11 10.40
N ARG A 70 3.07 1.75 11.57
CA ARG A 70 2.40 1.14 12.73
C ARG A 70 0.92 0.90 12.48
N ALA A 71 0.24 1.85 11.82
CA ALA A 71 -1.17 1.70 11.48
C ALA A 71 -1.36 0.61 10.41
N LEU A 72 -0.52 0.60 9.37
CA LEU A 72 -0.53 -0.46 8.35
C LEU A 72 -0.32 -1.84 8.99
N ALA A 73 0.68 -2.00 9.84
CA ALA A 73 0.97 -3.27 10.51
C ALA A 73 -0.16 -3.72 11.46
N LYS A 74 -0.90 -2.79 12.06
CA LYS A 74 -2.08 -3.12 12.86
C LYS A 74 -3.18 -3.72 12.00
N ILE A 75 -3.56 -3.04 10.91
CA ILE A 75 -4.67 -3.48 10.04
C ILE A 75 -4.29 -4.72 9.22
N PHE A 76 -3.05 -4.80 8.72
CA PHE A 76 -2.59 -5.95 7.95
C PHE A 76 -2.66 -7.26 8.74
N ARG A 77 -2.37 -7.25 10.04
CA ARG A 77 -2.41 -8.46 10.90
C ARG A 77 -3.82 -8.93 11.26
N THR A 78 -4.85 -8.10 11.09
CA THR A 78 -6.24 -8.50 11.34
C THR A 78 -6.92 -9.04 10.08
N ARG A 79 -6.15 -9.37 9.05
CA ARG A 79 -6.61 -9.87 7.74
C ARG A 79 -6.17 -11.30 7.52
#